data_AF-A0A0Q5KJL5-F1
#
_entry.id   AF-A0A0Q5KJL5-F1
#
_cell.length_a   1.000
_cell.length_b   1.000
_cell.length_c   1.000
_cell.angle_alpha   90.00
_cell.angle_beta   90.00
_cell.angle_gamma   90.00
#
_symmetry.space_group_name_H-M   'P 1'
#
loop_
_entity.id
_entity.type
_entity.pdbx_description
1 polymer ?
#
loop_
_entity_poly.entity_id
_entity_poly.type
_entity_poly.pdbx_seq_one_letter_code
_entity_poly.pdbx_strand_id
1 'polypeptide(L)'
;MNLPYSTSADPSVRVRRVTDPHDPALAAFGRIQEASYYAPDMLIPPEAFGSLLRGASRDREDRILVAETPRGEVLGGTVYSLLPGTGPGGAVFNSFLGVSPAAQGRGVGRTVWRQALEDVRAAGLAGMFADSVYGERQTAEERAAEARTGTDPVTRRRALHALGLRTVDVPYWQPVGGPDGGPLKDLDLLYQPAAHDVAGGETVALDLVTAALRSYWRGWLGQDRAEREARALAERAGHVTKLPLRPATETASYWL
;
A
#
# COMPACT_ATOMS: atom_id res chain seq x y z
N MET A 1 -2.61 -22.83 25.82
CA MET A 1 -4.08 -22.84 25.71
C MET A 1 -4.41 -21.80 24.65
N ASN A 2 -4.66 -22.23 23.41
CA ASN A 2 -4.86 -21.34 22.26
C ASN A 2 -6.34 -21.00 22.13
N LEU A 3 -6.70 -19.72 22.28
CA LEU A 3 -8.04 -19.24 21.95
C LEU A 3 -8.16 -19.13 20.42
N PRO A 4 -9.29 -19.55 19.83
CA PRO A 4 -9.49 -19.45 18.38
C PRO A 4 -9.67 -17.98 17.99
N TYR A 5 -8.97 -17.56 16.93
CA TYR A 5 -9.23 -16.30 16.25
C TYR A 5 -10.68 -16.31 15.72
N SER A 6 -11.55 -15.47 16.29
CA SER A 6 -12.89 -15.24 15.78
C SER A 6 -12.81 -14.61 14.39
N THR A 7 -13.41 -15.25 13.40
CA THR A 7 -13.38 -14.88 11.98
C THR A 7 -14.57 -14.02 11.53
N SER A 8 -15.45 -13.58 12.44
CA SER A 8 -16.50 -12.63 12.11
C SER A 8 -15.97 -11.19 12.19
N ALA A 9 -16.27 -10.40 11.16
CA ALA A 9 -16.13 -8.94 11.25
C ALA A 9 -16.96 -8.46 12.45
N ASP A 10 -16.36 -7.66 13.32
CA ASP A 10 -17.07 -6.98 14.40
C ASP A 10 -18.24 -6.19 13.79
N PRO A 11 -19.50 -6.55 14.08
CA PRO A 11 -20.67 -5.89 13.49
C PRO A 11 -20.77 -4.40 13.86
N SER A 12 -19.90 -3.92 14.75
CA SER A 12 -19.74 -2.52 15.10
C SER A 12 -18.79 -1.73 14.18
N VAL A 13 -18.30 -2.30 13.08
CA VAL A 13 -17.41 -1.59 12.14
C VAL A 13 -18.04 -1.48 10.75
N ARG A 14 -18.29 -0.25 10.30
CA ARG A 14 -18.75 0.07 8.94
C ARG A 14 -17.57 0.59 8.13
N VAL A 15 -17.32 0.04 6.95
CA VAL A 15 -16.39 0.62 5.97
C VAL A 15 -17.18 1.43 4.96
N ARG A 16 -16.74 2.65 4.66
CA ARG A 16 -17.31 3.48 3.60
C ARG A 16 -16.24 4.19 2.79
N ARG A 17 -16.56 4.44 1.53
CA ARG A 17 -15.80 5.36 0.69
C ARG A 17 -16.09 6.80 1.10
N VAL A 18 -15.04 7.60 1.24
CA VAL A 18 -15.15 9.04 1.42
C VAL A 18 -15.20 9.68 0.03
N THR A 19 -16.25 10.46 -0.24
CA THR A 19 -16.46 11.14 -1.53
C THR A 19 -16.55 12.65 -1.40
N ASP A 20 -16.88 13.17 -0.21
CA ASP A 20 -16.89 14.60 0.07
C ASP A 20 -15.47 15.05 0.49
N PRO A 21 -14.84 16.00 -0.23
CA PRO A 21 -13.51 16.51 0.13
C PRO A 21 -13.48 17.28 1.45
N HIS A 22 -14.62 17.61 2.05
CA HIS A 22 -14.75 18.26 3.35
C HIS A 22 -15.25 17.31 4.46
N ASP A 23 -15.33 16.01 4.19
CA ASP A 23 -15.76 15.02 5.18
C ASP A 23 -14.84 15.03 6.41
N PRO A 24 -15.37 15.19 7.64
CA PRO A 24 -14.56 15.24 8.86
C PRO A 24 -13.79 13.94 9.12
N ALA A 25 -14.18 12.82 8.51
CA ALA A 25 -13.44 11.57 8.58
C ALA A 25 -12.03 11.67 7.96
N LEU A 26 -11.80 12.57 7.00
CA LEU A 26 -10.47 12.79 6.43
C LEU A 26 -9.49 13.30 7.49
N ALA A 27 -9.90 14.29 8.28
CA ALA A 27 -9.08 14.80 9.38
C ALA A 27 -8.86 13.76 10.47
N ALA A 28 -9.88 12.94 10.78
CA ALA A 28 -9.75 11.86 11.76
C ALA A 28 -8.79 10.76 11.28
N PHE A 29 -8.87 10.37 10.00
CA PHE A 29 -7.94 9.43 9.39
C PHE A 29 -6.52 9.99 9.31
N GLY A 30 -6.36 11.28 8.99
CA GLY A 30 -5.08 11.99 9.00
C GLY A 30 -4.33 11.85 10.33
N ARG A 31 -5.03 12.06 11.46
CA ARG A 31 -4.45 11.87 12.80
C ARG A 31 -3.99 10.43 13.06
N ILE A 32 -4.70 9.44 12.52
CA ILE A 32 -4.27 8.03 12.61
C ILE A 32 -2.99 7.83 11.79
N GLN A 33 -2.91 8.39 10.58
CA GLN A 33 -1.72 8.31 9.74
C GLN A 33 -0.49 8.89 10.43
N GLU A 34 -0.60 10.13 10.94
CA GLU A 34 0.47 10.83 11.65
C GLU A 34 0.96 10.05 12.88
N ALA A 35 0.05 9.43 13.63
CA ALA A 35 0.41 8.64 14.80
C ALA A 35 1.01 7.26 14.46
N SER A 36 0.79 6.74 13.25
CA SER A 36 1.11 5.35 12.89
C SER A 36 2.42 5.18 12.12
N TYR A 37 3.01 6.25 11.59
CA TYR A 37 4.19 6.16 10.74
C TYR A 37 5.33 7.03 11.24
N TYR A 38 6.54 6.46 11.27
CA TYR A 38 7.72 7.09 11.89
C TYR A 38 8.36 8.17 11.02
N ALA A 39 8.01 8.20 9.73
CA ALA A 39 8.50 9.18 8.76
C ALA A 39 7.31 9.80 8.00
N PRO A 40 6.44 10.59 8.68
CA PRO A 40 5.19 11.09 8.11
C PRO A 40 5.39 11.93 6.84
N ASP A 41 6.53 12.60 6.71
CA ASP A 41 6.90 13.39 5.53
C ASP A 41 7.08 12.55 4.26
N MET A 42 7.16 11.22 4.39
CA MET A 42 7.22 10.28 3.27
C MET A 42 5.85 9.83 2.79
N LEU A 43 4.78 10.21 3.49
CA LEU A 43 3.41 9.88 3.13
C LEU A 43 2.73 11.05 2.42
N ILE A 44 1.63 10.74 1.75
CA ILE A 44 0.69 11.75 1.28
C ILE A 44 0.19 12.50 2.52
N PRO A 45 0.40 13.81 2.64
CA PRO A 45 0.06 14.50 3.85
C PRO A 45 -1.47 14.67 3.96
N PRO A 46 -2.08 14.61 5.16
CA PRO A 46 -3.53 14.57 5.30
C PRO A 46 -4.28 15.75 4.66
N GLU A 47 -3.68 16.93 4.61
CA GLU A 47 -4.22 18.12 3.95
C GLU A 47 -4.45 17.92 2.44
N ALA A 48 -3.75 16.98 1.81
CA ALA A 48 -3.91 16.65 0.40
C ALA A 48 -5.12 15.74 0.12
N PHE A 49 -5.69 15.07 1.14
CA PHE A 49 -6.74 14.07 0.95
C PHE A 49 -7.97 14.61 0.22
N GLY A 50 -8.45 15.81 0.59
CA GLY A 50 -9.59 16.43 -0.10
C GLY A 50 -9.30 16.76 -1.57
N SER A 51 -8.05 17.10 -1.90
CA SER A 51 -7.63 17.34 -3.29
C SER A 51 -7.55 16.05 -4.11
N LEU A 52 -7.09 14.95 -3.52
CA LEU A 52 -7.05 13.65 -4.18
C LEU A 52 -8.45 13.19 -4.61
N LEU A 53 -9.47 13.39 -3.76
CA LEU A 53 -10.85 13.03 -4.08
C LEU A 53 -11.44 13.81 -5.28
N ARG A 54 -10.91 14.99 -5.60
CA ARG A 54 -11.32 15.79 -6.76
C ARG A 54 -10.56 15.44 -8.04
N GLY A 55 -9.40 14.79 -7.93
CA GLY A 55 -8.40 14.67 -8.99
C GLY A 55 -8.57 13.49 -9.95
N ALA A 56 -9.78 12.92 -10.07
CA ALA A 56 -10.00 11.76 -10.93
C ALA A 56 -9.73 12.11 -12.41
N SER A 57 -8.99 11.24 -13.08
CA SER A 57 -8.66 11.31 -14.50
C SER A 57 -8.85 9.93 -15.14
N ARG A 58 -8.77 9.85 -16.47
CA ARG A 58 -8.84 8.58 -17.19
C ARG A 58 -7.78 7.57 -16.71
N ASP A 59 -6.62 8.05 -16.31
CA ASP A 59 -5.45 7.22 -16.02
C ASP A 59 -5.23 6.99 -14.51
N ARG A 60 -5.99 7.70 -13.65
CA ARG A 60 -5.85 7.67 -12.20
C ARG A 60 -7.14 8.09 -11.50
N GLU A 61 -7.58 7.29 -10.53
CA GLU A 61 -8.64 7.66 -9.60
C GLU A 61 -8.17 7.37 -8.17
N ASP A 62 -7.99 8.40 -7.35
CA ASP A 62 -7.66 8.24 -5.93
C ASP A 62 -8.92 7.95 -5.10
N ARG A 63 -8.81 7.02 -4.16
CA ARG A 63 -9.88 6.62 -3.25
C ARG A 63 -9.38 6.58 -1.82
N ILE A 64 -10.30 6.95 -0.92
CA ILE A 64 -10.10 6.83 0.52
C ILE A 64 -11.27 6.03 1.09
N LEU A 65 -10.94 4.97 1.83
CA LEU A 65 -11.91 4.22 2.64
C LEU A 65 -11.61 4.48 4.11
N VAL A 66 -12.66 4.67 4.90
CA VAL A 66 -12.58 4.75 6.36
C VAL A 66 -13.43 3.64 6.98
N ALA A 67 -12.91 3.05 8.05
CA ALA A 67 -13.65 2.18 8.95
C ALA A 67 -14.10 2.99 10.16
N GLU A 68 -15.40 3.01 10.43
CA GLU A 68 -16.00 3.81 11.50
C GLU A 68 -16.95 2.98 12.37
N THR A 69 -17.12 3.41 13.62
CA THR A 69 -18.20 2.92 14.49
C THR A 69 -19.55 3.46 14.01
N PRO A 70 -20.71 2.93 14.47
CA PRO A 70 -22.02 3.50 14.16
C PRO A 70 -22.19 4.95 14.63
N ARG A 71 -21.34 5.42 15.55
CA ARG A 71 -21.33 6.81 16.05
C ARG A 71 -20.40 7.73 15.23
N GLY A 72 -19.79 7.23 14.16
CA GLY A 72 -18.91 8.00 13.28
C GLY A 72 -17.46 8.14 13.77
N GLU A 73 -17.05 7.38 14.79
CA GLU A 73 -15.65 7.36 15.22
C GLU A 73 -14.81 6.58 14.22
N VAL A 74 -13.80 7.22 13.61
CA VAL A 74 -12.88 6.58 12.67
C VAL A 74 -11.87 5.71 13.42
N LEU A 75 -11.86 4.42 13.10
CA LEU A 75 -10.98 3.40 13.68
C LEU A 75 -9.76 3.10 12.81
N GLY A 76 -9.80 3.47 11.54
CA GLY A 76 -8.75 3.21 10.57
C GLY A 76 -9.22 3.52 9.16
N GLY A 77 -8.34 3.31 8.19
CA GLY A 77 -8.65 3.60 6.79
C GLY A 77 -7.48 3.30 5.87
N THR A 78 -7.71 3.59 4.59
CA THR A 78 -6.68 3.46 3.57
C THR A 78 -6.86 4.50 2.47
N VAL A 79 -5.75 4.92 1.87
CA VAL A 79 -5.70 5.71 0.64
C VAL A 79 -4.98 4.92 -0.44
N TYR A 80 -5.58 4.85 -1.63
CA TYR A 80 -5.06 4.10 -2.77
C TYR A 80 -5.49 4.74 -4.09
N SER A 81 -4.71 4.47 -5.13
CA SER A 81 -4.96 4.96 -6.49
C SER A 81 -5.30 3.79 -7.40
N LEU A 82 -6.44 3.86 -8.08
CA LEU A 82 -6.74 2.99 -9.23
C LEU A 82 -5.94 3.51 -10.43
N LEU A 83 -5.15 2.63 -11.04
CA LEU A 83 -4.24 2.93 -12.14
C LEU A 83 -4.57 2.00 -13.31
N PRO A 84 -5.66 2.27 -14.05
CA PRO A 84 -6.07 1.43 -15.19
C PRO A 84 -4.98 1.37 -16.27
N GLY A 85 -4.14 2.41 -16.37
CA GLY A 85 -3.05 2.47 -17.34
C GLY A 85 -3.52 2.45 -18.79
N THR A 86 -2.57 2.35 -19.71
CA THR A 86 -2.82 2.30 -21.17
C THR A 86 -2.63 0.90 -21.76
N GLY A 87 -2.27 -0.10 -20.93
CA GLY A 87 -2.02 -1.48 -21.35
C GLY A 87 -3.03 -2.47 -20.76
N PRO A 88 -2.99 -3.74 -21.16
CA PRO A 88 -3.90 -4.76 -20.63
C PRO A 88 -3.64 -5.00 -19.14
N GLY A 89 -4.65 -4.74 -18.30
CA GLY A 89 -4.71 -5.19 -16.91
C GLY A 89 -4.03 -4.28 -15.89
N GLY A 90 -4.32 -2.97 -15.88
CA GLY A 90 -3.85 -2.03 -14.85
C GLY A 90 -4.05 -2.50 -13.40
N ALA A 91 -3.50 -1.76 -12.43
CA ALA A 91 -3.46 -2.18 -11.03
C ALA A 91 -3.90 -1.06 -10.08
N VAL A 92 -3.97 -1.38 -8.79
CA VAL A 92 -4.08 -0.39 -7.72
C VAL A 92 -2.72 -0.23 -7.04
N PHE A 93 -2.40 0.98 -6.59
CA PHE A 93 -1.30 1.19 -5.64
C PHE A 93 -1.89 1.69 -4.31
N ASN A 94 -1.62 0.97 -3.23
CA ASN A 94 -1.99 1.36 -1.87
C ASN A 94 -0.89 2.25 -1.28
N SER A 95 -1.20 3.53 -1.07
CA SER A 95 -0.25 4.49 -0.52
C SER A 95 -0.15 4.41 1.00
N PHE A 96 -1.24 4.06 1.67
CA PHE A 96 -1.25 3.89 3.13
C PHE A 96 -2.46 3.07 3.60
N LEU A 97 -2.24 2.20 4.58
CA LEU A 97 -3.26 1.49 5.35
C LEU A 97 -2.93 1.63 6.83
N GLY A 98 -3.85 2.19 7.61
CA GLY A 98 -3.66 2.47 9.03
C GLY A 98 -4.85 2.06 9.87
N VAL A 99 -4.58 1.61 11.11
CA VAL A 99 -5.58 1.30 12.12
C VAL A 99 -5.15 1.99 13.41
N SER A 100 -6.08 2.66 14.08
CA SER A 100 -5.79 3.32 15.35
C SER A 100 -5.30 2.30 16.39
N PRO A 101 -4.39 2.69 17.31
CA PRO A 101 -3.91 1.78 18.35
C PRO A 101 -5.03 1.11 19.15
N ALA A 102 -6.09 1.86 19.49
CA ALA A 102 -7.25 1.36 20.22
C ALA A 102 -8.10 0.34 19.43
N ALA A 103 -7.94 0.28 18.10
CA ALA A 103 -8.68 -0.62 17.23
C ALA A 103 -7.86 -1.81 16.72
N GLN A 104 -6.58 -1.93 17.11
CA GLN A 104 -5.74 -3.05 16.74
C GLN A 104 -6.29 -4.38 17.28
N GLY A 105 -6.02 -5.48 16.58
CA GLY A 105 -6.51 -6.81 16.94
C GLY A 105 -8.00 -7.06 16.67
N ARG A 106 -8.79 -6.03 16.31
CA ARG A 106 -10.24 -6.14 16.05
C ARG A 106 -10.61 -6.46 14.59
N GLY A 107 -9.62 -6.73 13.74
CA GLY A 107 -9.84 -7.05 12.33
C GLY A 107 -10.15 -5.86 11.40
N VAL A 108 -10.09 -4.61 11.90
CA VAL A 108 -10.40 -3.39 11.12
C VAL A 108 -9.60 -3.32 9.81
N GLY A 109 -8.28 -3.49 9.87
CA GLY A 109 -7.42 -3.44 8.68
C GLY A 109 -7.79 -4.51 7.65
N ARG A 110 -8.18 -5.72 8.08
CA ARG A 110 -8.66 -6.80 7.20
C ARG A 110 -9.96 -6.40 6.49
N THR A 111 -10.90 -5.80 7.22
CA THR A 111 -12.18 -5.36 6.66
C THR A 111 -11.99 -4.25 5.64
N VAL A 112 -11.16 -3.24 5.94
CA VAL A 112 -10.82 -2.15 5.01
C VAL A 112 -10.13 -2.69 3.76
N TRP A 113 -9.13 -3.54 3.92
CA TRP A 113 -8.39 -4.12 2.80
C TRP A 113 -9.28 -4.96 1.88
N ARG A 114 -10.18 -5.76 2.45
CA ARG A 114 -11.16 -6.54 1.67
C ARG A 114 -12.04 -5.63 0.82
N GLN A 115 -12.53 -4.51 1.37
CA GLN A 115 -13.34 -3.56 0.61
C GLN A 115 -12.53 -2.92 -0.53
N ALA A 116 -11.25 -2.59 -0.28
CA ALA A 116 -10.37 -2.06 -1.34
C ALA A 116 -10.12 -3.11 -2.45
N LEU A 117 -10.01 -4.40 -2.11
CA LEU A 117 -9.91 -5.47 -3.11
C LEU A 117 -11.21 -5.69 -3.91
N GLU A 118 -12.36 -5.46 -3.30
CA GLU A 118 -13.64 -5.46 -4.03
C GLU A 118 -13.65 -4.35 -5.09
N ASP A 119 -13.11 -3.16 -4.78
CA ASP A 119 -12.92 -2.09 -5.76
C ASP A 119 -11.99 -2.50 -6.91
N VAL A 120 -10.87 -3.18 -6.59
CA VAL A 120 -9.93 -3.69 -7.60
C VAL A 120 -10.64 -4.62 -8.57
N ARG A 121 -11.43 -5.57 -8.05
CA ARG A 121 -12.20 -6.54 -8.85
C ARG A 121 -13.29 -5.86 -9.67
N ALA A 122 -14.03 -4.94 -9.06
CA ALA A 122 -15.10 -4.20 -9.74
C ALA A 122 -14.56 -3.35 -10.89
N ALA A 123 -13.34 -2.82 -10.77
CA ALA A 123 -12.64 -2.09 -11.82
C ALA A 123 -11.96 -3.00 -12.85
N GLY A 124 -12.00 -4.33 -12.69
CA GLY A 124 -11.34 -5.28 -13.59
C GLY A 124 -9.81 -5.18 -13.58
N LEU A 125 -9.23 -4.67 -12.49
CA LEU A 125 -7.79 -4.48 -12.33
C LEU A 125 -7.10 -5.77 -11.86
N ALA A 126 -5.83 -5.95 -12.22
CA ALA A 126 -5.10 -7.19 -12.01
C ALA A 126 -4.84 -7.51 -10.52
N GLY A 127 -4.69 -6.48 -9.69
CA GLY A 127 -4.36 -6.62 -8.29
C GLY A 127 -4.00 -5.29 -7.63
N MET A 128 -3.49 -5.37 -6.41
CA MET A 128 -3.08 -4.24 -5.60
C MET A 128 -1.61 -4.36 -5.22
N PHE A 129 -0.83 -3.34 -5.56
CA PHE A 129 0.51 -3.13 -5.05
C PHE A 129 0.46 -2.32 -3.75
N ALA A 130 1.48 -2.52 -2.92
CA ALA A 130 1.82 -1.68 -1.79
C ALA A 130 3.34 -1.75 -1.62
N ASP A 131 3.93 -0.91 -0.80
CA ASP A 131 5.29 -1.11 -0.32
C ASP A 131 5.32 -1.11 1.21
N SER A 132 6.36 -1.75 1.75
CA SER A 132 6.57 -1.78 3.20
C SER A 132 8.04 -1.94 3.48
N VAL A 133 8.49 -1.23 4.51
CA VAL A 133 9.79 -1.38 5.15
C VAL A 133 10.08 -2.84 5.44
N TYR A 134 11.32 -3.24 5.19
CA TYR A 134 11.94 -4.47 5.66
C TYR A 134 13.02 -4.13 6.69
N GLY A 135 12.75 -4.45 7.97
CA GLY A 135 13.50 -3.89 9.11
C GLY A 135 15.00 -4.19 9.17
N GLU A 136 15.48 -5.22 8.46
CA GLU A 136 16.91 -5.53 8.36
C GLU A 136 17.68 -4.51 7.49
N ARG A 137 16.98 -3.79 6.59
CA ARG A 137 17.58 -2.73 5.76
C ARG A 137 17.52 -1.34 6.38
N GLN A 138 16.86 -1.19 7.53
CA GLN A 138 16.87 0.06 8.28
C GLN A 138 18.20 0.25 9.02
N THR A 139 18.56 1.51 9.22
CA THR A 139 19.57 1.93 10.18
C THR A 139 19.09 1.73 11.61
N ALA A 140 20.01 1.79 12.58
CA ALA A 140 19.65 1.73 14.00
C ALA A 140 18.77 2.92 14.43
N GLU A 141 18.99 4.10 13.84
CA GLU A 141 18.21 5.30 14.12
C GLU A 141 16.77 5.17 13.62
N GLU A 142 16.57 4.68 12.40
CA GLU A 142 15.24 4.43 11.82
C GLU A 142 14.47 3.39 12.64
N ARG A 143 15.12 2.28 13.03
CA ARG A 143 14.49 1.28 13.92
C ARG A 143 14.08 1.89 15.26
N ALA A 144 14.91 2.74 15.84
CA ALA A 144 14.58 3.42 17.09
C ALA A 144 13.43 4.42 16.92
N ALA A 145 13.35 5.11 15.78
CA ALA A 145 12.24 6.00 15.44
C ALA A 145 10.93 5.23 15.27
N GLU A 146 10.97 4.10 14.57
CA GLU A 146 9.82 3.23 14.36
C GLU A 146 9.30 2.63 15.68
N ALA A 147 10.19 2.19 16.57
CA ALA A 147 9.80 1.69 17.87
C ALA A 147 9.06 2.75 18.72
N ARG A 148 9.40 4.05 18.57
CA ARG A 148 8.72 5.14 19.30
C ARG A 148 7.27 5.36 18.87
N THR A 149 6.90 4.99 17.64
CA THR A 149 5.50 5.05 17.19
C THR A 149 4.68 3.83 17.61
N GLY A 150 5.30 2.87 18.30
CA GLY A 150 4.66 1.62 18.69
C GLY A 150 4.43 0.67 17.51
N THR A 151 5.16 0.87 16.41
CA THR A 151 5.12 -0.03 15.24
C THR A 151 6.39 -0.87 15.15
N ASP A 152 6.26 -2.07 14.58
CA ASP A 152 7.36 -3.00 14.35
C ASP A 152 7.27 -3.51 12.91
N PRO A 153 8.34 -3.37 12.10
CA PRO A 153 8.32 -3.76 10.70
C PRO A 153 8.09 -5.27 10.56
N VAL A 154 8.57 -6.11 11.48
CA VAL A 154 8.33 -7.56 11.43
C VAL A 154 6.85 -7.89 11.61
N THR A 155 6.23 -7.29 12.62
CA THR A 155 4.78 -7.43 12.87
C THR A 155 3.95 -6.87 11.71
N ARG A 156 4.33 -5.71 11.15
CA ARG A 156 3.67 -5.13 9.96
C ARG A 156 3.71 -6.08 8.78
N ARG A 157 4.88 -6.64 8.46
CA ARG A 157 5.07 -7.59 7.35
C ARG A 157 4.27 -8.87 7.53
N ARG A 158 4.18 -9.41 8.75
CA ARG A 158 3.29 -10.53 9.08
C ARG A 158 1.81 -10.19 8.87
N ALA A 159 1.39 -9.00 9.28
CA ALA A 159 0.01 -8.54 9.08
C ALA A 159 -0.32 -8.40 7.59
N LEU A 160 0.56 -7.77 6.80
CA LEU A 160 0.42 -7.66 5.34
C LEU A 160 0.38 -9.03 4.66
N HIS A 161 1.24 -9.96 5.09
CA HIS A 161 1.20 -11.34 4.60
C HIS A 161 -0.15 -12.02 4.87
N ALA A 162 -0.72 -11.84 6.07
CA ALA A 162 -2.02 -12.38 6.44
C ALA A 162 -3.22 -11.73 5.72
N LEU A 163 -3.02 -10.60 5.03
CA LEU A 163 -3.98 -9.99 4.10
C LEU A 163 -3.92 -10.62 2.70
N GLY A 164 -2.83 -11.33 2.38
CA GLY A 164 -2.60 -11.97 1.08
C GLY A 164 -1.53 -11.29 0.22
N LEU A 165 -0.84 -10.28 0.74
CA LEU A 165 0.29 -9.66 0.06
C LEU A 165 1.51 -10.60 0.03
N ARG A 166 2.27 -10.50 -1.07
CA ARG A 166 3.52 -11.21 -1.32
C ARG A 166 4.59 -10.24 -1.79
N THR A 167 5.85 -10.48 -1.44
CA THR A 167 6.97 -9.67 -1.93
C THR A 167 7.18 -9.92 -3.41
N VAL A 168 7.23 -8.86 -4.21
CA VAL A 168 7.69 -8.94 -5.59
C VAL A 168 9.20 -9.06 -5.58
N ASP A 169 9.74 -10.11 -6.18
CA ASP A 169 11.18 -10.37 -6.20
C ASP A 169 11.90 -9.46 -7.20
N VAL A 170 12.04 -8.18 -6.84
CA VAL A 170 12.58 -7.12 -7.71
C VAL A 170 13.40 -6.11 -6.89
N PRO A 171 14.45 -5.48 -7.47
CA PRO A 171 15.23 -4.43 -6.80
C PRO A 171 14.44 -3.11 -6.74
N TYR A 172 13.42 -3.08 -5.89
CA TYR A 172 12.51 -1.95 -5.75
C TYR A 172 13.16 -0.80 -4.98
N TRP A 173 13.14 0.39 -5.58
CA TRP A 173 13.49 1.65 -4.93
C TRP A 173 12.31 2.60 -5.08
N GLN A 174 11.85 3.17 -3.98
CA GLN A 174 10.85 4.23 -4.01
C GLN A 174 11.60 5.55 -4.28
N PRO A 175 11.35 6.23 -5.41
CA PRO A 175 12.23 7.27 -5.95
C PRO A 175 12.27 8.59 -5.16
N VAL A 176 11.43 8.73 -4.15
CA VAL A 176 11.34 9.90 -3.27
C VAL A 176 11.23 9.45 -1.82
N GLY A 177 11.72 10.31 -0.93
CA GLY A 177 11.66 10.10 0.52
C GLY A 177 12.94 9.53 1.15
N GLY A 178 14.03 9.38 0.40
CA GLY A 178 15.33 9.07 0.97
C GLY A 178 16.08 10.33 1.44
N PRO A 179 17.26 10.16 2.05
CA PRO A 179 18.18 11.26 2.36
C PRO A 179 18.41 12.17 1.14
N ASP A 180 18.43 13.48 1.37
CA ASP A 180 18.56 14.52 0.33
C ASP A 180 17.51 14.46 -0.79
N GLY A 181 16.34 13.86 -0.52
CA GLY A 181 15.29 13.65 -1.51
C GLY A 181 15.57 12.51 -2.49
N GLY A 182 16.58 11.67 -2.19
CA GLY A 182 16.94 10.47 -2.96
C GLY A 182 15.94 9.31 -2.78
N PRO A 183 16.27 8.11 -3.30
CA PRO A 183 15.38 6.97 -3.19
C PRO A 183 15.44 6.27 -1.82
N LEU A 184 14.29 5.81 -1.34
CA LEU A 184 14.19 4.83 -0.25
C LEU A 184 14.51 3.43 -0.77
N LYS A 185 15.38 2.71 -0.05
CA LYS A 185 15.90 1.38 -0.41
C LYS A 185 15.60 0.31 0.65
N ASP A 186 15.01 0.72 1.77
CA ASP A 186 14.57 -0.14 2.86
C ASP A 186 13.16 -0.71 2.64
N LEU A 187 12.47 -0.29 1.58
CA LEU A 187 11.16 -0.82 1.18
C LEU A 187 11.28 -2.04 0.27
N ASP A 188 10.37 -2.99 0.42
CA ASP A 188 10.09 -4.00 -0.60
C ASP A 188 8.74 -3.70 -1.26
N LEU A 189 8.66 -3.91 -2.57
CA LEU A 189 7.39 -3.89 -3.29
C LEU A 189 6.59 -5.16 -2.95
N LEU A 190 5.32 -4.98 -2.64
CA LEU A 190 4.36 -6.03 -2.33
C LEU A 190 3.25 -6.05 -3.37
N TYR A 191 2.69 -7.23 -3.61
CA TYR A 191 1.58 -7.43 -4.54
C TYR A 191 0.57 -8.45 -4.02
N GLN A 192 -0.71 -8.15 -4.25
CA GLN A 192 -1.83 -9.07 -4.05
C GLN A 192 -2.69 -9.14 -5.33
N PRO A 193 -2.76 -10.31 -5.99
CA PRO A 193 -3.64 -10.51 -7.13
C PRO A 193 -5.13 -10.33 -6.77
N ALA A 194 -5.93 -9.81 -7.71
CA ALA A 194 -7.36 -9.59 -7.52
C ALA A 194 -8.16 -10.91 -7.55
N ALA A 195 -7.76 -11.86 -8.39
CA ALA A 195 -8.36 -13.19 -8.52
C ALA A 195 -7.62 -14.23 -7.67
N HIS A 196 -8.36 -15.03 -6.91
CA HIS A 196 -7.80 -16.12 -6.09
C HIS A 196 -7.35 -17.34 -6.94
N ASP A 197 -7.86 -17.48 -8.16
CA ASP A 197 -7.72 -18.68 -9.01
C ASP A 197 -6.54 -18.66 -9.99
N VAL A 198 -5.58 -17.74 -9.83
CA VAL A 198 -4.34 -17.87 -10.59
C VAL A 198 -3.54 -19.01 -9.95
N ALA A 199 -3.73 -20.23 -10.46
CA ALA A 199 -2.86 -21.39 -10.23
C ALA A 199 -1.38 -21.13 -10.64
N GLY A 200 -1.07 -19.91 -11.10
CA GLY A 200 0.27 -19.32 -11.30
C GLY A 200 0.56 -18.07 -10.43
N GLY A 201 -0.10 -17.91 -9.27
CA GLY A 201 0.06 -16.82 -8.29
C GLY A 201 1.42 -16.76 -7.57
N GLU A 202 2.42 -17.41 -8.16
CA GLU A 202 3.82 -17.41 -7.76
C GLU A 202 4.61 -16.33 -8.52
N THR A 203 4.02 -15.69 -9.52
CA THR A 203 4.71 -14.65 -10.29
C THR A 203 3.81 -13.46 -10.62
N VAL A 204 4.42 -12.32 -10.93
CA VAL A 204 3.77 -11.14 -11.51
C VAL A 204 4.56 -10.68 -12.75
N ALA A 205 3.87 -10.19 -13.77
CA ALA A 205 4.53 -9.69 -14.99
C ALA A 205 5.32 -8.40 -14.70
N LEU A 206 6.55 -8.30 -15.18
CA LEU A 206 7.37 -7.08 -15.02
C LEU A 206 6.71 -5.87 -15.70
N ASP A 207 6.06 -6.07 -16.84
CA ASP A 207 5.33 -5.00 -17.54
C ASP A 207 4.18 -4.43 -16.70
N LEU A 208 3.48 -5.28 -15.94
CA LEU A 208 2.44 -4.82 -15.02
C LEU A 208 3.05 -3.98 -13.88
N VAL A 209 4.13 -4.46 -13.28
CA VAL A 209 4.85 -3.76 -12.19
C VAL A 209 5.33 -2.39 -12.66
N THR A 210 6.06 -2.34 -13.78
CA THR A 210 6.63 -1.10 -14.30
C THR A 210 5.56 -0.13 -14.79
N ALA A 211 4.48 -0.62 -15.42
CA ALA A 211 3.37 0.24 -15.85
C ALA A 211 2.61 0.84 -14.66
N ALA A 212 2.35 0.04 -13.61
CA ALA A 212 1.68 0.51 -12.39
C ALA A 212 2.54 1.57 -11.67
N LEU A 213 3.82 1.29 -11.43
CA LEU A 213 4.72 2.22 -10.76
C LEU A 213 4.95 3.50 -11.55
N ARG A 214 5.13 3.41 -12.88
CA ARG A 214 5.20 4.60 -13.75
C ARG A 214 3.96 5.48 -13.58
N SER A 215 2.78 4.88 -13.60
CA SER A 215 1.51 5.61 -13.48
C SER A 215 1.35 6.24 -12.10
N TYR A 216 1.73 5.51 -11.05
CA TYR A 216 1.72 5.99 -9.67
C TYR A 216 2.68 7.17 -9.47
N TRP A 217 3.93 7.02 -9.89
CA TRP A 217 4.98 8.02 -9.74
C TRP A 217 4.76 9.26 -10.60
N ARG A 218 4.06 9.17 -11.74
CA ARG A 218 3.78 10.32 -12.62
C ARG A 218 3.13 11.48 -11.87
N GLY A 219 2.23 11.19 -10.93
CA GLY A 219 1.55 12.22 -10.12
C GLY A 219 2.49 13.03 -9.22
N TRP A 220 3.66 12.47 -8.89
CA TRP A 220 4.62 13.05 -7.95
C TRP A 220 5.90 13.57 -8.63
N LEU A 221 6.36 12.86 -9.66
CA LEU A 221 7.65 13.10 -10.30
C LEU A 221 7.52 13.83 -11.65
N GLY A 222 6.31 13.93 -12.18
CA GLY A 222 6.07 14.26 -13.58
C GLY A 222 6.38 13.08 -14.52
N GLN A 223 6.05 13.26 -15.80
CA GLN A 223 6.11 12.19 -16.80
C GLN A 223 7.53 11.67 -17.02
N ASP A 224 8.47 12.54 -17.38
CA ASP A 224 9.80 12.12 -17.82
C ASP A 224 10.59 11.40 -16.72
N ARG A 225 10.48 11.87 -15.47
CA ARG A 225 11.16 11.22 -14.35
C ARG A 225 10.50 9.88 -14.03
N ALA A 226 9.17 9.78 -13.98
CA ALA A 226 8.49 8.51 -13.76
C ALA A 226 8.81 7.46 -14.83
N GLU A 227 8.95 7.86 -16.09
CA GLU A 227 9.39 6.96 -17.17
C GLU A 227 10.82 6.46 -16.98
N ARG A 228 11.75 7.35 -16.58
CA ARG A 228 13.14 6.96 -16.28
C ARG A 228 13.22 5.99 -15.10
N GLU A 229 12.48 6.25 -14.01
CA GLU A 229 12.49 5.37 -12.83
C GLU A 229 11.92 3.98 -13.14
N ALA A 230 10.84 3.91 -13.92
CA ALA A 230 10.25 2.64 -14.34
C ALA A 230 11.19 1.84 -15.26
N ARG A 231 11.90 2.53 -16.17
CA ARG A 231 12.93 1.90 -17.01
C ARG A 231 14.10 1.39 -16.18
N ALA A 232 14.60 2.20 -15.24
CA ALA A 232 15.69 1.81 -14.36
C ALA A 232 15.29 0.61 -13.48
N LEU A 233 14.03 0.50 -13.05
CA LEU A 233 13.53 -0.68 -12.36
C LEU A 233 13.56 -1.93 -13.26
N ALA A 234 13.14 -1.82 -14.52
CA ALA A 234 13.20 -2.92 -15.49
C ALA A 234 14.64 -3.38 -15.77
N GLU A 235 15.58 -2.42 -15.88
CA GLU A 235 17.01 -2.68 -16.05
C GLU A 235 17.59 -3.42 -14.82
N ARG A 236 17.29 -2.94 -13.61
CA ARG A 236 17.68 -3.63 -12.37
C ARG A 236 17.10 -5.04 -12.27
N ALA A 237 15.88 -5.24 -12.77
CA ALA A 237 15.23 -6.55 -12.85
C ALA A 237 15.80 -7.46 -13.95
N GLY A 238 16.77 -7.00 -14.75
CA GLY A 238 17.35 -7.78 -15.85
C GLY A 238 16.39 -8.06 -17.00
N HIS A 239 15.33 -7.25 -17.14
CA HIS A 239 14.30 -7.41 -18.19
C HIS A 239 13.61 -8.78 -18.24
N VAL A 240 13.53 -9.48 -17.10
CA VAL A 240 12.76 -10.73 -17.01
C VAL A 240 11.28 -10.46 -17.27
N THR A 241 10.57 -11.40 -17.87
CA THR A 241 9.14 -11.21 -18.18
C THR A 241 8.24 -11.39 -16.96
N LYS A 242 8.66 -12.25 -16.03
CA LYS A 242 7.92 -12.61 -14.80
C LYS A 242 8.84 -12.54 -13.60
N LEU A 243 8.35 -11.92 -12.54
CA LEU A 243 9.02 -11.79 -11.26
C LEU A 243 8.39 -12.77 -10.26
N PRO A 244 9.18 -13.57 -9.53
CA PRO A 244 8.67 -14.37 -8.43
C PRO A 244 7.94 -13.54 -7.38
N LEU A 245 6.95 -14.15 -6.74
CA LEU A 245 6.28 -13.65 -5.55
C LEU A 245 6.73 -14.47 -4.34
N ARG A 246 7.37 -13.85 -3.37
CA ARG A 246 7.85 -14.48 -2.14
C ARG A 246 6.88 -14.23 -0.99
N PRO A 247 6.93 -14.98 0.13
CA PRO A 247 6.19 -14.60 1.33
C PRO A 247 6.45 -13.13 1.67
N ALA A 248 5.42 -12.37 2.05
CA ALA A 248 5.61 -10.97 2.45
C ALA A 248 6.39 -10.84 3.76
N THR A 249 6.77 -11.93 4.44
CA THR A 249 7.74 -11.90 5.54
C THR A 249 9.18 -11.96 5.07
N GLU A 250 9.44 -12.19 3.78
CA GLU A 250 10.76 -12.24 3.17
C GLU A 250 11.03 -10.99 2.31
N THR A 251 12.30 -10.69 2.11
CA THR A 251 12.79 -9.64 1.18
C THR A 251 12.99 -10.18 -0.24
N ALA A 252 13.08 -9.30 -1.23
CA ALA A 252 13.59 -9.66 -2.55
C ALA A 252 15.03 -10.24 -2.47
N SER A 253 15.31 -11.21 -3.34
CA SER A 253 16.56 -11.97 -3.45
C SER A 253 17.76 -11.11 -3.82
N TYR A 254 17.51 -9.98 -4.50
CA TYR A 254 18.52 -8.96 -4.80
C TYR A 254 19.29 -8.47 -3.56
N TRP A 255 18.65 -8.51 -2.38
CA TRP A 255 19.23 -8.00 -1.13
C TRP A 255 19.93 -9.06 -0.27
N LEU A 256 19.93 -10.33 -0.70
CA LEU A 256 20.55 -11.47 0.00
C LEU A 256 21.96 -11.73 -0.53
#